data_AF-A0A960BL12-F1
#
_entry.id   AF-A0A960BL12-F1
#
_cell.length_a   1.000
_cell.length_b   1.000
_cell.length_c   1.000
_cell.angle_alpha   90.00
_cell.angle_beta   90.00
_cell.angle_gamma   90.00
#
_symmetry.space_group_name_H-M   'P 1'
#
loop_
_entity.id
_entity.type
_entity.pdbx_description
1 polymer ?
#
loop_
_entity_poly.entity_id
_entity_poly.type
_entity_poly.pdbx_seq_one_letter_code
_entity_poly.pdbx_strand_id
1 'polypeptide(L)'
;MQPDAIAVAAGFSWRRFALLASCLSLLAVVAVSLGGEHFLNNWHDIDVYLERGAWWPTGGTPYEDVFSEYPELATWFLALPYVLLRAFSLVTGLPVETATGYTYVFTVLMGVLLAATTTLIHAMRTDRRWLAYLLLLPSTWYFAHNRYDILPAFLVVLSLYLLQRGRA
;
A
#
# COMPACT_ATOMS: atom_id res chain seq x y z
N MET A 1 -30.71 21.23 14.97
CA MET A 1 -29.32 21.43 15.44
C MET A 1 -28.40 20.92 14.35
N GLN A 2 -27.73 21.83 13.63
CA GLN A 2 -26.77 21.49 12.58
C GLN A 2 -25.47 20.99 13.22
N PRO A 3 -25.00 19.76 12.93
CA PRO A 3 -23.72 19.25 13.42
C PRO A 3 -22.49 19.94 12.80
N ASP A 4 -22.70 20.84 11.83
CA ASP A 4 -21.61 21.48 11.08
C ASP A 4 -20.92 22.64 11.81
N ALA A 5 -21.51 23.16 12.89
CA ALA A 5 -20.99 24.35 13.59
C ALA A 5 -19.80 24.05 14.53
N ILE A 6 -19.62 22.80 14.98
CA ILE A 6 -18.57 22.46 15.95
C ILE A 6 -17.24 22.11 15.27
N ALA A 7 -17.26 21.69 13.99
CA ALA A 7 -16.04 21.30 13.27
C ALA A 7 -15.16 22.49 12.85
N VAL A 8 -15.72 23.70 12.75
CA VAL A 8 -15.00 24.88 12.25
C VAL A 8 -14.16 25.56 13.34
N ALA A 9 -14.49 25.38 14.62
CA ALA A 9 -13.83 26.08 15.72
C ALA A 9 -12.43 25.53 16.11
N ALA A 10 -12.02 24.36 15.61
CA ALA A 10 -10.79 23.70 16.04
C ALA A 10 -9.63 23.71 15.02
N GLY A 11 -9.77 24.33 13.84
CA GLY A 11 -8.72 24.30 12.81
C GLY A 11 -8.32 22.88 12.36
N PHE A 12 -9.17 21.89 12.65
CA PHE A 12 -8.93 20.47 12.38
C PHE A 12 -9.21 20.19 10.90
N SER A 13 -8.19 20.42 10.07
CA SER A 13 -8.25 20.05 8.66
C SER A 13 -8.04 18.54 8.52
N TRP A 14 -9.08 17.81 8.10
CA TRP A 14 -9.02 16.38 7.79
C TRP A 14 -7.89 16.01 6.83
N ARG A 15 -7.48 16.95 5.96
CA ARG A 15 -6.30 16.78 5.09
C ARG A 15 -5.02 16.57 5.92
N ARG A 16 -4.86 17.31 7.02
CA ARG A 16 -3.71 17.18 7.93
C ARG A 16 -3.73 15.85 8.68
N PHE A 17 -4.91 15.34 9.05
CA PHE A 17 -5.04 14.05 9.73
C PHE A 17 -4.75 12.87 8.79
N ALA A 18 -5.28 12.89 7.56
CA ALA A 18 -4.96 11.87 6.56
C ALA A 18 -3.46 11.87 6.20
N LEU A 19 -2.85 13.06 6.11
CA LEU A 19 -1.41 13.20 5.92
C LEU A 19 -0.64 12.62 7.12
N LEU A 20 -1.05 12.94 8.36
CA LEU A 20 -0.46 12.40 9.58
C LEU A 20 -0.60 10.89 9.67
N ALA A 21 -1.74 10.31 9.32
CA ALA A 21 -1.95 8.87 9.30
C ALA A 21 -1.10 8.17 8.22
N SER A 22 -0.93 8.82 7.06
CA SER A 22 -0.04 8.34 5.99
C SER A 22 1.43 8.43 6.41
N CYS A 23 1.82 9.53 7.08
CA CYS A 23 3.15 9.68 7.64
C CYS A 23 3.41 8.70 8.79
N LEU A 24 2.43 8.45 9.67
CA LEU A 24 2.55 7.49 10.78
C LEU A 24 2.60 6.05 10.30
N SER A 25 1.88 5.70 9.24
CA SER A 25 2.00 4.37 8.61
C SER A 25 3.35 4.20 7.94
N LEU A 26 3.84 5.20 7.19
CA LEU A 26 5.23 5.21 6.68
C LEU A 26 6.26 5.14 7.81
N LEU A 27 6.07 5.90 8.89
CA LEU A 27 6.97 5.89 10.05
C LEU A 27 6.91 4.56 10.79
N ALA A 28 5.74 3.91 10.87
CA ALA A 28 5.60 2.56 11.44
C ALA A 28 6.27 1.50 10.56
N VAL A 29 6.18 1.63 9.23
CA VAL A 29 6.92 0.76 8.31
C VAL A 29 8.43 0.91 8.52
N VAL A 30 8.93 2.14 8.64
CA VAL A 30 10.36 2.41 8.91
C VAL A 30 10.77 1.95 10.32
N ALA A 31 10.01 2.31 11.35
CA ALA A 31 10.32 2.03 12.75
C ALA A 31 10.24 0.54 13.09
N VAL A 32 9.34 -0.21 12.46
CA VAL A 32 9.21 -1.64 12.73
C VAL A 32 10.07 -2.48 11.76
N SER A 33 10.45 -1.94 10.59
CA SER A 33 11.57 -2.49 9.81
C SER A 33 12.90 -2.46 10.57
N LEU A 34 13.03 -1.58 11.58
CA LEU A 34 14.16 -1.56 12.52
C LEU A 34 13.99 -2.51 13.72
N GLY A 35 12.81 -3.13 13.89
CA GLY A 35 12.40 -3.87 15.10
C GLY A 35 12.60 -5.40 15.06
N GLY A 36 13.11 -5.96 13.95
CA GLY A 36 13.44 -7.38 13.81
C GLY A 36 12.77 -8.05 12.61
N GLU A 37 13.56 -8.78 11.82
CA GLU A 37 13.21 -9.28 10.48
C GLU A 37 12.03 -10.27 10.43
N HIS A 38 11.60 -10.83 11.57
CA HIS A 38 10.65 -11.94 11.60
C HIS A 38 9.22 -11.58 12.03
N PHE A 39 9.01 -10.43 12.69
CA PHE A 39 7.68 -10.14 13.28
C PHE A 39 6.71 -9.53 12.28
N LEU A 40 7.23 -8.84 11.26
CA LEU A 40 6.43 -8.14 10.28
C LEU A 40 6.64 -8.56 8.85
N ASN A 41 7.78 -9.13 8.52
CA ASN A 41 8.14 -9.46 7.16
C ASN A 41 8.13 -10.98 7.06
N ASN A 42 6.99 -11.54 6.66
CA ASN A 42 6.98 -12.93 6.24
C ASN A 42 7.58 -12.99 4.84
N TRP A 43 8.87 -13.29 4.79
CA TRP A 43 9.61 -13.43 3.54
C TRP A 43 8.94 -14.40 2.58
N HIS A 44 8.26 -15.43 3.08
CA HIS A 44 7.65 -16.46 2.24
C HIS A 44 6.69 -15.91 1.17
N ASP A 45 5.74 -15.05 1.54
CA ASP A 45 4.77 -14.51 0.59
C ASP A 45 5.42 -13.50 -0.37
N ILE A 46 6.36 -12.71 0.14
CA ILE A 46 7.06 -11.68 -0.65
C ILE A 46 8.06 -12.30 -1.63
N ASP A 47 8.68 -13.43 -1.28
CA ASP A 47 9.57 -14.17 -2.17
C ASP A 47 8.81 -14.67 -3.40
N VAL A 48 7.57 -15.13 -3.22
CA VAL A 48 6.69 -15.47 -4.37
C VAL A 48 6.47 -14.23 -5.24
N TYR A 49 6.16 -13.07 -4.65
CA TYR A 49 5.96 -11.83 -5.39
C TYR A 49 7.21 -11.36 -6.13
N LEU A 50 8.37 -11.50 -5.50
CA LEU A 50 9.68 -11.21 -6.07
C LEU A 50 9.91 -12.09 -7.30
N GLU A 51 9.69 -13.40 -7.19
CA GLU A 51 9.78 -14.33 -8.32
C GLU A 51 8.82 -13.95 -9.46
N ARG A 52 7.57 -13.60 -9.13
CA ARG A 52 6.57 -13.21 -10.15
C ARG A 52 6.90 -11.89 -10.84
N GLY A 53 7.60 -10.97 -10.17
CA GLY A 53 8.06 -9.72 -10.76
C GLY A 53 9.38 -9.83 -11.54
N ALA A 54 10.07 -10.97 -11.45
CA ALA A 54 11.46 -11.12 -11.92
C ALA A 54 11.61 -11.06 -13.45
N TRP A 55 10.52 -11.15 -14.23
CA TRP A 55 10.56 -10.99 -15.69
C TRP A 55 11.10 -9.61 -16.10
N TRP A 56 10.85 -8.57 -15.30
CA TRP A 56 11.33 -7.22 -15.61
C TRP A 56 12.85 -7.10 -15.55
N PRO A 57 13.53 -7.39 -14.43
CA PRO A 57 15.00 -7.28 -14.36
C PRO A 57 15.73 -8.28 -15.26
N THR A 58 15.12 -9.41 -15.63
CA THR A 58 15.71 -10.38 -16.56
C THR A 58 15.47 -10.05 -18.03
N GLY A 59 14.62 -9.06 -18.33
CA GLY A 59 14.24 -8.71 -19.71
C GLY A 59 13.34 -9.77 -20.37
N GLY A 60 12.67 -10.60 -19.58
CA GLY A 60 11.71 -11.59 -20.05
C GLY A 60 10.31 -11.01 -20.27
N THR A 61 9.39 -11.88 -20.65
CA THR A 61 7.99 -11.60 -20.93
C THR A 61 7.11 -12.22 -19.83
N PRO A 62 6.16 -11.48 -19.24
CA PRO A 62 5.27 -12.04 -18.22
C PRO A 62 4.45 -13.20 -18.79
N TYR A 63 4.23 -14.25 -18.00
CA TYR A 63 3.53 -15.50 -18.36
C TYR A 63 4.22 -16.42 -19.38
N GLU A 64 5.18 -15.92 -20.15
CA GLU A 64 5.98 -16.75 -21.07
C GLU A 64 7.25 -17.25 -20.38
N ASP A 65 8.07 -16.33 -19.89
CA ASP A 65 9.36 -16.64 -19.26
C ASP A 65 9.25 -16.80 -17.75
N VAL A 66 8.28 -16.13 -17.13
CA VAL A 66 8.00 -16.20 -15.70
C VAL A 66 6.53 -16.53 -15.50
N PHE A 67 6.28 -17.74 -14.98
CA PHE A 67 4.96 -18.18 -14.61
C PHE A 67 4.37 -17.28 -13.51
N SER A 68 3.10 -16.90 -13.65
CA SER A 68 2.33 -16.15 -12.66
C SER A 68 0.92 -16.71 -12.59
N GLU A 69 0.45 -17.04 -11.39
CA GLU A 69 -0.94 -17.44 -11.12
C GLU A 69 -1.91 -16.25 -11.01
N TYR A 70 -1.37 -15.02 -10.95
CA TYR A 70 -2.17 -13.80 -10.76
C TYR A 70 -2.70 -13.26 -12.10
N PRO A 71 -3.69 -12.36 -12.10
CA PRO A 71 -4.11 -11.63 -13.29
C PRO A 71 -3.01 -10.69 -13.83
N GLU A 72 -3.08 -10.33 -15.10
CA GLU A 72 -2.01 -9.57 -15.78
C GLU A 72 -1.64 -8.28 -15.04
N LEU A 73 -2.63 -7.48 -14.64
CA LEU A 73 -2.40 -6.24 -13.90
C LEU A 73 -1.64 -6.47 -12.58
N ALA A 74 -1.86 -7.60 -11.91
CA ALA A 74 -1.12 -7.95 -10.72
C ALA A 74 0.35 -8.20 -11.07
N THR A 75 0.64 -8.97 -12.11
CA THR A 75 2.01 -9.28 -12.55
C THR A 75 2.80 -8.01 -12.90
N TRP A 76 2.17 -7.03 -13.54
CA TRP A 76 2.77 -5.71 -13.76
C TRP A 76 3.04 -4.96 -12.46
N PHE A 77 2.11 -5.01 -11.52
CA PHE A 77 2.28 -4.40 -10.21
C PHE A 77 3.41 -5.07 -9.41
N LEU A 78 3.57 -6.40 -9.48
CA LEU A 78 4.65 -7.13 -8.82
C LEU A 78 6.03 -6.81 -9.41
N ALA A 79 6.10 -6.36 -10.67
CA ALA A 79 7.34 -5.83 -11.25
C ALA A 79 7.66 -4.38 -10.81
N LEU A 80 6.67 -3.63 -10.31
CA LEU A 80 6.83 -2.20 -9.97
C LEU A 80 7.96 -1.92 -8.96
N PRO A 81 8.17 -2.72 -7.89
CA PRO A 81 9.30 -2.49 -6.98
C PRO A 81 10.65 -2.55 -7.70
N TYR A 82 10.85 -3.46 -8.66
CA TYR A 82 12.08 -3.50 -9.47
C TYR A 82 12.26 -2.24 -10.31
N VAL A 83 11.19 -1.77 -10.96
CA VAL A 83 11.21 -0.53 -11.76
C VAL A 83 11.64 0.66 -10.89
N LEU A 84 11.07 0.80 -9.70
CA LEU A 84 11.37 1.89 -8.77
C LEU A 84 12.81 1.80 -8.24
N LEU A 85 13.29 0.61 -7.89
CA LEU A 85 14.68 0.41 -7.47
C LEU A 85 15.67 0.72 -8.58
N ARG A 86 15.39 0.29 -9.82
CA ARG A 86 16.22 0.61 -10.98
C ARG A 86 16.30 2.12 -11.19
N ALA A 87 15.15 2.81 -11.17
CA ALA A 87 15.11 4.26 -11.29
C ALA A 87 15.90 4.96 -10.18
N PHE A 88 15.75 4.52 -8.93
CA PHE A 88 16.50 5.06 -7.80
C PHE A 88 18.01 4.80 -7.93
N SER A 89 18.40 3.60 -8.35
CA SER A 89 19.80 3.23 -8.58
C SER A 89 20.44 4.08 -9.67
N LEU A 90 19.72 4.33 -10.78
CA LEU A 90 20.18 5.20 -11.86
C LEU A 90 20.36 6.66 -11.40
N VAL A 91 19.50 7.16 -10.52
CA VAL A 91 19.57 8.54 -10.02
C VAL A 91 20.67 8.71 -8.98
N THR A 92 20.87 7.74 -8.10
CA THR A 92 21.78 7.86 -6.94
C THR A 92 23.14 7.21 -7.16
N GLY A 93 23.27 6.32 -8.15
CA GLY A 93 24.43 5.45 -8.33
C GLY A 93 24.57 4.33 -7.30
N LEU A 94 23.59 4.16 -6.39
CA LEU A 94 23.63 3.14 -5.34
C LEU A 94 23.08 1.79 -5.85
N PRO A 95 23.75 0.66 -5.58
CA PRO A 95 23.27 -0.67 -6.00
C PRO A 95 22.18 -1.18 -5.04
N VAL A 96 20.95 -0.70 -5.22
CA VAL A 96 19.80 -1.05 -4.34
C VAL A 96 18.89 -2.14 -4.91
N GLU A 97 19.22 -2.71 -6.08
CA GLU A 97 18.45 -3.75 -6.76
C GLU A 97 18.66 -5.14 -6.10
N THR A 98 18.41 -5.24 -4.81
CA THR A 98 18.53 -6.47 -4.01
C THR A 98 17.14 -6.98 -3.60
N ALA A 99 17.06 -8.25 -3.19
CA ALA A 99 15.81 -8.81 -2.64
C ALA A 99 15.30 -8.01 -1.43
N THR A 100 16.21 -7.59 -0.54
CA THR A 100 15.88 -6.72 0.59
C THR A 100 15.35 -5.36 0.13
N GLY A 101 15.96 -4.76 -0.89
CA GLY A 101 15.47 -3.51 -1.50
C GLY A 101 14.06 -3.68 -2.08
N TYR A 102 13.81 -4.79 -2.77
CA TYR A 102 12.50 -5.12 -3.32
C TYR A 102 11.45 -5.16 -2.22
N THR A 103 11.74 -5.90 -1.15
CA THR A 103 10.84 -6.05 0.01
C THR A 103 10.52 -4.70 0.65
N TYR A 104 11.49 -3.81 0.85
CA TYR A 104 11.21 -2.48 1.40
C TYR A 104 10.30 -1.64 0.51
N VAL A 105 10.58 -1.61 -0.80
CA VAL A 105 9.76 -0.85 -1.75
C VAL A 105 8.35 -1.43 -1.83
N PHE A 106 8.22 -2.76 -1.88
CA PHE A 106 6.93 -3.45 -1.86
C PHE A 106 6.12 -3.08 -0.60
N THR A 107 6.72 -3.20 0.59
CA THR A 107 6.09 -2.86 1.86
C THR A 107 5.64 -1.40 1.92
N VAL A 108 6.44 -0.46 1.40
CA VAL A 108 6.05 0.96 1.32
C VAL A 108 4.86 1.14 0.38
N LEU A 109 4.85 0.51 -0.80
CA LEU A 109 3.73 0.56 -1.74
C LEU A 109 2.44 0.02 -1.10
N MET A 110 2.53 -1.13 -0.42
CA MET A 110 1.44 -1.72 0.32
C MET A 110 0.90 -0.79 1.42
N GLY A 111 1.79 -0.15 2.17
CA GLY A 111 1.43 0.83 3.20
C GLY A 111 0.71 2.06 2.64
N VAL A 112 1.14 2.57 1.48
CA VAL A 112 0.46 3.65 0.76
C VAL A 112 -0.95 3.22 0.33
N LEU A 113 -1.11 2.00 -0.20
CA LEU A 113 -2.42 1.45 -0.57
C LEU A 113 -3.34 1.28 0.64
N LEU A 114 -2.81 0.82 1.78
CA LEU A 114 -3.55 0.72 3.03
C LEU A 114 -4.04 2.08 3.52
N ALA A 115 -3.17 3.09 3.51
CA ALA A 115 -3.51 4.46 3.89
C ALA A 115 -4.57 5.07 2.95
N ALA A 116 -4.41 4.86 1.65
CA ALA A 116 -5.36 5.32 0.64
C ALA A 116 -6.73 4.65 0.82
N THR A 117 -6.75 3.33 1.00
CA THR A 117 -7.98 2.54 1.27
C THR A 117 -8.69 3.03 2.52
N THR A 118 -7.94 3.21 3.62
CA THR A 118 -8.47 3.74 4.88
C THR A 118 -9.07 5.13 4.71
N THR A 119 -8.39 6.00 3.95
CA THR A 119 -8.86 7.36 3.66
C THR A 119 -10.15 7.36 2.84
N LEU A 120 -10.26 6.49 1.83
CA LEU A 120 -11.46 6.36 1.02
C LEU A 120 -12.66 5.86 1.86
N ILE A 121 -12.49 4.80 2.65
CA ILE A 121 -13.55 4.30 3.55
C ILE A 121 -13.96 5.40 4.53
N HIS A 122 -13.00 6.10 5.11
CA HIS A 122 -13.27 7.22 6.00
C HIS A 122 -14.13 8.30 5.32
N ALA A 123 -13.83 8.64 4.07
CA ALA A 123 -14.56 9.64 3.29
C ALA A 123 -15.97 9.19 2.88
N MET A 124 -16.19 7.89 2.62
CA MET A 124 -17.49 7.34 2.25
C MET A 124 -18.48 7.29 3.43
N ARG A 125 -17.98 7.14 4.66
CA ARG A 125 -18.81 7.02 5.86
C ARG A 125 -19.25 8.40 6.40
N THR A 126 -20.53 8.52 6.73
CA THR A 126 -21.10 9.74 7.31
C THR A 126 -21.27 9.67 8.83
N ASP A 127 -21.50 8.48 9.38
CA ASP A 127 -21.89 8.24 10.76
C ASP A 127 -20.70 7.92 11.68
N ARG A 128 -19.97 6.85 11.38
CA ARG A 128 -18.97 6.21 12.23
C ARG A 128 -17.64 6.13 11.49
N ARG A 129 -17.14 7.30 11.09
CA ARG A 129 -15.89 7.44 10.31
C ARG A 129 -14.67 6.80 10.98
N TRP A 130 -14.67 6.70 12.30
CA TRP A 130 -13.61 6.05 13.07
C TRP A 130 -13.48 4.55 12.79
N LEU A 131 -14.52 3.89 12.30
CA LEU A 131 -14.47 2.47 11.93
C LEU A 131 -13.52 2.20 10.75
N ALA A 132 -13.20 3.21 9.94
CA ALA A 132 -12.19 3.07 8.89
C ALA A 132 -10.82 2.67 9.46
N TYR A 133 -10.49 3.14 10.67
CA TYR A 133 -9.21 2.84 11.33
C TYR A 133 -9.11 1.40 11.85
N LEU A 134 -10.18 0.61 11.77
CA LEU A 134 -10.09 -0.85 12.02
C LEU A 134 -9.15 -1.54 11.01
N LEU A 135 -8.89 -0.93 9.84
CA LEU A 135 -7.87 -1.42 8.92
C LEU A 135 -6.44 -1.31 9.46
N LEU A 136 -6.22 -0.51 10.52
CA LEU A 136 -4.92 -0.37 11.18
C LEU A 136 -4.76 -1.34 12.35
N LEU A 137 -5.72 -2.25 12.57
CA LEU A 137 -5.55 -3.32 13.55
C LEU A 137 -4.40 -4.25 13.14
N PRO A 138 -3.68 -4.86 14.09
CA PRO A 138 -2.46 -5.62 13.81
C PRO A 138 -2.59 -6.68 12.72
N SER A 139 -3.70 -7.42 12.67
CA SER A 139 -3.90 -8.46 11.66
C SER A 139 -4.04 -7.89 10.25
N THR A 140 -4.93 -6.90 10.07
CA THR A 140 -5.12 -6.23 8.77
C THR A 140 -3.86 -5.51 8.34
N TRP A 141 -3.19 -4.86 9.28
CA TRP A 141 -1.93 -4.18 9.04
C TRP A 141 -0.85 -5.17 8.57
N TYR A 142 -0.70 -6.31 9.25
CA TYR A 142 0.22 -7.37 8.85
C TYR A 142 -0.09 -7.90 7.44
N PHE A 143 -1.35 -8.28 7.17
CA PHE A 143 -1.72 -8.81 5.86
C PHE A 143 -1.56 -7.78 4.75
N ALA A 144 -1.90 -6.51 5.01
CA ALA A 144 -1.75 -5.47 4.00
C ALA A 144 -0.30 -5.30 3.56
N HIS A 145 0.68 -5.41 4.47
CA HIS A 145 2.10 -5.22 4.14
C HIS A 145 2.77 -6.46 3.54
N ASN A 146 2.29 -7.66 3.88
CA ASN A 146 2.90 -8.91 3.43
C ASN A 146 2.20 -9.54 2.24
N ARG A 147 0.98 -9.11 1.91
CA ARG A 147 0.15 -9.74 0.88
C ARG A 147 -0.37 -8.73 -0.12
N TYR A 148 -0.48 -9.19 -1.36
CA TYR A 148 -1.02 -8.43 -2.48
C TYR A 148 -2.50 -8.00 -2.27
N ASP A 149 -3.24 -8.62 -1.34
CA ASP A 149 -4.68 -8.45 -1.11
C ASP A 149 -5.13 -6.98 -0.91
N ILE A 150 -4.24 -6.09 -0.44
CA ILE A 150 -4.60 -4.68 -0.25
C ILE A 150 -4.80 -3.93 -1.57
N LEU A 151 -4.14 -4.34 -2.67
CA LEU A 151 -4.32 -3.69 -3.96
C LEU A 151 -5.73 -3.91 -4.54
N PRO A 152 -6.26 -5.14 -4.67
CA PRO A 152 -7.63 -5.33 -5.12
C PRO A 152 -8.64 -4.73 -4.13
N ALA A 153 -8.38 -4.77 -2.82
CA ALA A 153 -9.22 -4.08 -1.84
C ALA A 153 -9.29 -2.57 -2.10
N PHE A 154 -8.14 -1.92 -2.36
CA PHE A 154 -8.07 -0.51 -2.73
C PHE A 154 -8.89 -0.21 -3.99
N LEU A 155 -8.71 -1.00 -5.06
CA LEU A 155 -9.41 -0.80 -6.33
C LEU A 155 -10.93 -0.94 -6.18
N VAL A 156 -11.39 -1.93 -5.41
CA VAL A 156 -12.81 -2.12 -5.10
C VAL A 156 -13.35 -0.91 -4.32
N VAL A 157 -12.69 -0.49 -3.25
CA VAL A 157 -13.11 0.66 -2.45
C VAL A 157 -13.13 1.95 -3.28
N LEU A 158 -12.13 2.16 -4.13
CA LEU A 158 -12.09 3.27 -5.06
C LEU A 158 -13.27 3.24 -6.04
N SER A 159 -13.59 2.07 -6.60
CA SER A 159 -14.73 1.92 -7.51
C SER A 159 -16.06 2.30 -6.83
N LEU A 160 -16.25 1.88 -5.57
CA LEU A 160 -17.44 2.20 -4.78
C LEU A 160 -17.49 3.69 -4.42
N TYR A 161 -16.35 4.29 -4.08
CA TYR A 161 -16.25 5.72 -3.82
C TYR A 161 -16.67 6.55 -5.04
N LEU A 162 -16.17 6.20 -6.22
CA LEU A 162 -16.51 6.88 -7.47
C LEU A 162 -18.00 6.68 -7.83
N LEU A 163 -18.53 5.48 -7.64
CA LEU A 163 -19.94 5.18 -7.85
C LEU A 163 -20.84 6.01 -6.92
N GLN A 164 -20.47 6.16 -5.65
CA GLN A 164 -21.22 6.97 -4.68
C GLN A 164 -21.19 8.46 -5.08
N ARG A 165 -20.05 8.95 -5.57
CA ARG A 165 -19.90 10.34 -6.04
C ARG A 165 -20.68 10.64 -7.31
N GLY A 166 -20.78 9.69 -8.24
CA GLY A 166 -21.55 9.86 -9.47
C GLY A 166 -23.07 9.73 -9.30
N ARG A 167 -23.53 9.29 -8.13
CA ARG A 167 -24.96 9.17 -7.77
C ARG A 167 -25.48 10.33 -6.92
N ALA A 168 -24.61 11.24 -6.50
CA ALA A 168 -24.93 12.43 -5.71
C ALA A 168 -25.09 13.65 -6.64
#